data_AF-A0A962Y9P8-F1
#
_entry.id   AF-A0A962Y9P8-F1
#
_cell.length_a   1.000
_cell.length_b   1.000
_cell.length_c   1.000
_cell.angle_alpha   90.00
_cell.angle_beta   90.00
_cell.angle_gamma   90.00
#
_symmetry.space_group_name_H-M   'P 1'
#
loop_
_entity.id
_entity.type
_entity.pdbx_description
1 polymer ?
#
loop_
_entity_poly.entity_id
_entity_poly.type
_entity_poly.pdbx_seq_one_letter_code
_entity_poly.pdbx_strand_id
1 'polypeptide(L)'
;LLDSTPRQIHLQQLLKYPTPSYMHLPIALDSKGYKLSKQTGATALSLQQPGQSLYAVLALLGQTPPAELARWHPEAIWHWAIAHWQSHAIPQVYSLSCDNIARA
;
A
#
# COMPACT_ATOMS: atom_id res chain seq x y z
N LEU A 1 -5.32 11.91 5.63
CA LEU A 1 -5.73 11.14 6.82
C LEU A 1 -4.77 11.39 7.97
N LEU A 2 -3.45 11.34 7.73
CA LEU A 2 -2.42 11.67 8.72
C LEU A 2 -2.74 12.93 9.53
N ASP A 3 -3.03 14.05 8.86
CA ASP A 3 -3.34 15.34 9.54
C ASP A 3 -4.70 15.36 10.27
N SER A 4 -5.57 14.40 9.98
CA SER A 4 -6.88 14.29 10.63
C SER A 4 -6.82 13.42 11.88
N THR A 5 -5.85 12.52 12.01
CA THR A 5 -5.71 11.59 13.14
C THR A 5 -5.68 12.31 14.50
N PRO A 6 -4.93 13.40 14.71
CA PRO A 6 -4.93 14.10 16.00
C PRO A 6 -6.31 14.62 16.40
N ARG A 7 -7.08 15.16 15.44
CA ARG A 7 -8.45 15.64 15.68
C ARG A 7 -9.41 14.49 15.97
N GLN A 8 -9.24 13.35 15.29
CA GLN A 8 -10.03 12.15 15.56
C GLN A 8 -9.77 11.60 16.97
N ILE A 9 -8.50 11.54 17.39
CA ILE A 9 -8.11 11.13 18.75
C ILE A 9 -8.71 12.08 19.78
N HIS A 10 -8.61 13.39 19.55
CA HIS A 10 -9.19 14.39 20.46
C HIS A 10 -10.71 14.19 20.64
N LEU A 11 -11.44 13.96 19.55
CA LEU A 11 -12.88 13.68 19.61
C LEU A 11 -13.18 12.37 20.36
N GLN A 12 -12.41 11.30 20.13
CA GLN A 12 -12.57 10.03 20.85
C GLN A 12 -12.39 10.22 22.36
N GLN A 13 -11.40 11.00 22.78
CA GLN A 13 -11.14 11.30 24.18
C GLN A 13 -12.30 12.07 24.82
N LEU A 14 -12.84 13.09 24.14
CA LEU A 14 -14.00 13.84 24.63
C LEU A 14 -15.24 12.95 24.82
N LEU A 15 -15.42 12.00 23.91
CA LEU A 15 -16.53 11.04 23.95
C LEU A 15 -16.24 9.80 24.79
N LYS A 16 -15.07 9.71 25.43
CA LYS A 16 -14.62 8.57 26.26
C LYS A 16 -14.57 7.24 25.51
N TYR A 17 -14.26 7.27 24.21
CA TYR A 17 -14.02 6.06 23.41
C TYR A 17 -12.55 5.60 23.52
N PRO A 18 -12.27 4.30 23.39
CA PRO A 18 -10.90 3.80 23.29
C PRO A 18 -10.21 4.34 22.03
N THR A 19 -8.94 4.69 22.15
CA THR A 19 -8.11 5.12 21.01
C THR A 19 -7.46 3.91 20.32
N PRO A 20 -7.71 3.67 19.03
CA PRO A 20 -7.07 2.57 18.31
C PRO A 20 -5.61 2.89 18.00
N SER A 21 -4.85 1.87 17.63
CA SER A 21 -3.52 2.06 17.04
C SER A 21 -3.66 2.46 15.57
N TYR A 22 -2.86 3.43 15.14
CA TYR A 22 -2.85 3.95 13.76
C TYR A 22 -1.57 3.56 13.04
N MET A 23 -1.72 3.14 11.78
CA MET A 23 -0.61 2.98 10.85
C MET A 23 -0.97 3.71 9.57
N HIS A 24 -0.17 4.70 9.19
CA HIS A 24 -0.36 5.46 7.97
C HIS A 24 0.53 4.89 6.87
N LEU A 25 -0.08 4.50 5.75
CA LEU A 25 0.65 4.06 4.58
C LEU A 25 1.09 5.27 3.75
N PRO A 26 2.27 5.19 3.09
CA PRO A 26 2.70 6.24 2.16
C PRO A 26 1.73 6.43 1.01
N ILE A 27 1.65 7.65 0.51
CA ILE A 27 0.83 7.99 -0.66
C ILE A 27 1.50 7.48 -1.93
N ALA A 28 0.78 6.68 -2.70
CA ALA A 28 1.20 6.24 -4.03
C ALA A 28 1.17 7.40 -5.04
N LEU A 29 2.30 7.66 -5.70
CA LEU A 29 2.47 8.67 -6.73
C LEU A 29 2.78 8.04 -8.09
N ASP A 30 2.41 8.72 -9.17
CA ASP A 30 2.86 8.42 -10.53
C ASP A 30 4.26 8.97 -10.82
N SER A 31 4.77 8.68 -12.02
CA SER A 31 6.08 9.14 -12.53
C SER A 31 6.26 10.65 -12.58
N LYS A 32 5.16 11.41 -12.53
CA LYS A 32 5.15 12.87 -12.55
C LYS A 32 4.97 13.46 -11.15
N GLY A 33 4.92 12.61 -10.11
CA GLY A 33 4.73 13.01 -8.72
C GLY A 33 3.27 13.31 -8.35
N TYR A 34 2.31 13.03 -9.24
CA TYR A 34 0.90 13.20 -8.91
C TYR A 34 0.39 12.00 -8.14
N LYS A 35 -0.50 12.25 -7.18
CA LYS A 35 -1.18 11.20 -6.44
C LYS A 35 -1.94 10.31 -7.41
N LEU A 36 -1.74 8.99 -7.31
CA LEU A 36 -2.59 8.02 -8.00
C LEU A 36 -4.00 8.15 -7.43
N SER A 37 -4.91 8.66 -8.25
CA SER A 37 -6.31 8.84 -7.89
C SER A 37 -7.18 8.65 -9.11
N LYS A 38 -8.45 8.30 -8.88
CA LYS A 38 -9.45 8.24 -9.96
C LYS A 38 -9.66 9.60 -10.62
N GLN A 39 -9.38 10.70 -9.91
CA GLN A 39 -9.53 12.06 -10.42
C GLN A 39 -8.35 12.50 -11.31
N THR A 40 -7.16 11.93 -11.11
CA THR A 40 -5.94 12.26 -11.86
C THR A 40 -5.76 11.41 -13.12
N GLY A 41 -6.76 10.59 -13.48
CA GLY A 41 -6.70 9.74 -14.67
C GLY A 41 -5.64 8.65 -14.59
N ALA A 42 -5.30 8.20 -13.36
CA ALA A 42 -4.36 7.12 -13.16
C ALA A 42 -4.77 5.89 -13.98
N THR A 43 -3.80 5.27 -14.66
CA THR A 43 -4.00 4.04 -15.42
C THR A 43 -4.67 3.00 -14.52
N ALA A 44 -5.75 2.40 -15.01
CA ALA A 44 -6.39 1.31 -14.31
C ALA A 44 -5.39 0.16 -14.11
N LEU A 45 -5.51 -0.53 -12.98
CA LEU A 45 -4.71 -1.73 -12.75
C LEU A 45 -4.95 -2.75 -13.87
N SER A 46 -3.88 -3.26 -14.48
CA SER A 46 -4.00 -4.33 -15.46
C SER A 46 -4.54 -5.59 -14.81
N LEU A 47 -5.64 -6.11 -15.35
CA LEU A 47 -6.20 -7.40 -14.92
C LEU A 47 -5.59 -8.59 -15.68
N GLN A 48 -4.67 -8.33 -16.62
CA GLN A 48 -4.04 -9.38 -17.42
C GLN A 48 -2.96 -10.12 -16.64
N GLN A 49 -2.24 -9.42 -15.74
CA GLN A 49 -1.16 -9.98 -14.94
C GLN A 49 -1.27 -9.59 -13.45
N PRO A 50 -2.38 -9.95 -12.78
CA PRO A 50 -2.67 -9.52 -11.40
C PRO A 50 -1.61 -10.00 -10.40
N GLY A 51 -0.99 -11.16 -10.64
CA GLY A 51 0.07 -11.69 -9.78
C GLY A 51 1.33 -10.80 -9.76
N GLN A 52 1.74 -10.30 -10.92
CA GLN A 52 2.89 -9.40 -11.02
C GLN A 52 2.61 -8.05 -10.36
N SER A 53 1.40 -7.52 -10.54
CA SER A 53 0.95 -6.31 -9.86
C SER A 53 1.00 -6.47 -8.33
N LEU A 54 0.50 -7.59 -7.79
CA LEU A 54 0.55 -7.86 -6.35
C LEU A 54 1.99 -7.99 -5.85
N TYR A 55 2.84 -8.72 -6.56
CA TYR A 55 4.25 -8.85 -6.23
C TYR A 55 4.95 -7.48 -6.17
N ALA A 56 4.72 -6.63 -7.19
CA ALA A 56 5.30 -5.29 -7.26
C ALA A 56 4.83 -4.40 -6.10
N VAL A 57 3.55 -4.50 -5.70
CA VAL A 57 3.02 -3.77 -4.53
C VAL A 57 3.68 -4.26 -3.24
N LEU A 58 3.86 -5.57 -3.04
CA LEU A 58 4.54 -6.11 -1.86
C LEU A 58 5.98 -5.58 -1.75
N ALA A 59 6.73 -5.63 -2.86
CA ALA A 59 8.07 -5.07 -2.92
C ALA A 59 8.08 -3.56 -2.65
N LEU A 60 7.11 -2.81 -3.19
CA LEU A 60 6.98 -1.36 -2.94
C LEU A 60 6.69 -1.04 -1.47
N LEU A 61 5.91 -1.89 -0.79
CA LEU A 61 5.62 -1.80 0.64
C LEU A 61 6.77 -2.32 1.52
N GLY A 62 7.96 -2.49 0.95
CA GLY A 62 9.17 -2.91 1.66
C GLY A 62 9.19 -4.38 2.08
N GLN A 63 8.23 -5.19 1.61
CA GLN A 63 8.26 -6.63 1.85
C GLN A 63 9.34 -7.27 0.97
N THR A 64 9.81 -8.45 1.36
CA THR A 64 10.84 -9.20 0.62
C THR A 64 10.30 -10.54 0.07
N PRO A 65 9.33 -10.52 -0.87
CA PRO A 65 8.82 -11.74 -1.47
C PRO A 65 9.89 -12.45 -2.34
N PRO A 66 9.98 -13.78 -2.30
CA PRO A 66 10.84 -14.54 -3.20
C PRO A 66 10.54 -14.23 -4.67
N ALA A 67 11.56 -14.13 -5.52
CA ALA A 67 11.41 -13.67 -6.90
C ALA A 67 10.48 -14.56 -7.73
N GLU A 68 10.45 -15.86 -7.44
CA GLU A 68 9.55 -16.84 -8.05
C GLU A 68 8.07 -16.54 -7.80
N LEU A 69 7.75 -15.87 -6.70
CA LEU A 69 6.37 -15.54 -6.30
C LEU A 69 5.69 -14.62 -7.33
N ALA A 70 6.46 -13.83 -8.08
CA ALA A 70 5.94 -12.96 -9.14
C ALA A 70 5.22 -13.73 -10.26
N ARG A 71 5.49 -15.04 -10.42
CA ARG A 71 4.90 -15.91 -11.44
C ARG A 71 3.77 -16.78 -10.90
N TRP A 72 3.48 -16.70 -9.61
CA TRP A 72 2.48 -17.55 -8.97
C TRP A 72 1.07 -17.02 -9.18
N HIS A 73 0.08 -17.88 -8.96
CA HIS A 73 -1.32 -17.47 -8.94
C HIS A 73 -1.54 -16.42 -7.82
N PRO A 74 -2.34 -15.36 -8.06
CA PRO A 74 -2.60 -14.30 -7.07
C PRO A 74 -2.95 -14.82 -5.67
N GLU A 75 -3.72 -15.90 -5.59
CA GLU A 75 -4.09 -16.54 -4.32
C GLU A 75 -2.88 -17.04 -3.52
N ALA A 76 -1.89 -17.62 -4.19
CA ALA A 76 -0.68 -18.09 -3.51
C ALA A 76 0.19 -16.92 -3.05
N ILE A 77 0.21 -15.81 -3.81
CA ILE A 77 0.86 -14.56 -3.40
C ILE A 77 0.20 -14.00 -2.14
N TRP A 78 -1.15 -14.02 -2.06
CA TRP A 78 -1.87 -13.60 -0.87
C TRP A 78 -1.58 -14.47 0.35
N HIS A 79 -1.58 -15.80 0.19
CA HIS A 79 -1.20 -16.71 1.28
C HIS A 79 0.20 -16.41 1.81
N TRP A 80 1.16 -16.21 0.91
CA TRP A 80 2.51 -15.80 1.30
C TRP A 80 2.51 -14.45 2.02
N ALA A 81 1.82 -13.44 1.47
CA ALA A 81 1.77 -12.10 2.05
C ALA A 81 1.20 -12.09 3.47
N ILE A 82 0.14 -12.88 3.73
CA ILE A 82 -0.47 -13.01 5.06
C ILE A 82 0.52 -13.68 6.03
N ALA A 83 1.19 -14.75 5.60
CA ALA A 83 2.12 -15.50 6.44
C ALA A 83 3.40 -14.73 6.78
N HIS A 84 3.85 -13.84 5.89
CA HIS A 84 5.15 -13.17 5.98
C HIS A 84 5.08 -11.66 6.16
N TRP A 85 3.90 -11.10 6.45
CA TRP A 85 3.69 -9.66 6.55
C TRP A 85 4.57 -9.03 7.65
N GLN A 86 5.32 -8.00 7.26
CA GLN A 86 6.14 -7.20 8.18
C GLN A 86 5.71 -5.74 8.10
N SER A 87 4.84 -5.32 9.03
CA SER A 87 4.33 -3.94 9.07
C SER A 87 5.42 -2.90 9.29
N HIS A 88 6.47 -3.25 10.03
CA HIS A 88 7.64 -2.38 10.28
C HIS A 88 8.52 -2.19 9.04
N ALA A 89 8.41 -3.05 8.03
CA ALA A 89 9.15 -2.93 6.78
C ALA A 89 8.56 -1.86 5.85
N ILE A 90 7.35 -1.38 6.13
CA ILE A 90 6.70 -0.34 5.34
C ILE A 90 7.53 0.94 5.42
N PRO A 91 7.96 1.51 4.27
CA PRO A 91 8.75 2.73 4.25
C PRO A 91 8.10 3.87 5.03
N GLN A 92 8.83 4.48 5.96
CA GLN A 92 8.37 5.61 6.79
C GLN A 92 8.54 6.93 6.05
N VAL A 93 7.92 7.03 4.88
CA VAL A 93 7.96 8.20 3.99
C VAL A 93 6.55 8.69 3.72
N TYR A 94 6.41 9.96 3.35
CA TYR A 94 5.09 10.51 3.02
C TYR A 94 4.49 9.89 1.75
N SER A 95 5.35 9.54 0.78
CA SER A 95 4.94 9.04 -0.52
C SER A 95 5.91 8.04 -1.12
N LEU A 96 5.39 7.17 -2.00
CA LEU A 96 6.11 6.16 -2.76
C LEU A 96 5.83 6.36 -4.25
N SER A 97 6.87 6.27 -5.09
CA SER A 97 6.68 6.22 -6.55
C SER A 97 6.23 4.83 -6.99
N CYS A 98 5.19 4.77 -7.83
CA CYS A 98 4.59 3.54 -8.33
C CYS A 98 4.92 3.26 -9.81
N ASP A 99 6.00 3.83 -10.33
CA ASP A 99 6.38 3.73 -11.76
C ASP A 99 6.48 2.29 -12.29
N ASN A 100 6.80 1.36 -11.39
CA ASN A 100 6.97 -0.05 -11.71
C ASN A 100 5.67 -0.88 -11.61
N ILE A 101 4.59 -0.33 -11.04
CA ILE A 101 3.29 -1.02 -10.92
C ILE A 101 2.39 -0.69 -12.11
N ALA A 102 2.49 0.53 -12.67
CA ALA A 102 1.65 0.98 -13.79
C ALA A 102 2.08 0.44 -15.17
N ARG A 103 3.14 -0.38 -15.24
CA ARG A 103 3.67 -1.01 -16.46
C ARG A 103 3.42 -2.52 -16.56
N ALA A 104 2.85 -3.13 -15.52
CA ALA A 104 2.49 -4.56 -15.48
C ALA A 104 1.06 -4.81 -15.96
#